data_AF-A0A1T3CS46-F1
#
_entry.id   AF-A0A1T3CS46-F1
#
_cell.length_a   1.000
_cell.length_b   1.000
_cell.length_c   1.000
_cell.angle_alpha   90.00
_cell.angle_beta   90.00
_cell.angle_gamma   90.00
#
_symmetry.space_group_name_H-M   'P 1'
#
loop_
_entity.id
_entity.type
_entity.pdbx_description
1 polymer ?
#
loop_
_entity_poly.entity_id
_entity_poly.type
_entity_poly.pdbx_seq_one_letter_code
_entity_poly.pdbx_strand_id
1 'polypeptide(L)'
;MSDNNSASIPLSGVWRATVSARRKEGLTKEEFSRRFARHGKLAGPVVVKHNGISYLQHHLTDTLATKFKEELGPQLAPHFPIAEIDGITTLIFPTAKDLAAFFADPAHNESLNADVAEFADVTSVQFSVGDELAVVEGGKLLL
;
A
#
# COMPACT_ATOMS: atom_id res chain seq x y z
N MET A 1 -22.62 -34.53 3.73
CA MET A 1 -22.77 -33.47 4.75
C MET A 1 -22.81 -32.17 4.00
N SER A 2 -23.94 -31.47 4.06
CA SER A 2 -24.14 -30.20 3.40
C SER A 2 -23.60 -29.11 4.33
N ASP A 3 -22.37 -28.65 4.08
CA ASP A 3 -21.81 -27.45 4.71
C ASP A 3 -22.50 -26.22 4.12
N ASN A 4 -23.77 -26.06 4.48
CA ASN A 4 -24.59 -24.92 4.09
C ASN A 4 -24.59 -23.94 5.26
N ASN A 5 -23.48 -23.22 5.41
CA ASN A 5 -23.46 -22.01 6.22
C ASN A 5 -22.41 -21.06 5.64
N SER A 6 -22.75 -20.39 4.54
CA SER A 6 -21.95 -19.27 4.03
C SER A 6 -22.11 -18.08 4.98
N ALA A 7 -21.50 -18.17 6.16
CA ALA A 7 -21.36 -17.03 7.04
C ALA A 7 -20.62 -15.93 6.26
N SER A 8 -21.25 -14.77 6.11
CA SER A 8 -20.64 -13.61 5.45
C SER A 8 -19.40 -13.19 6.24
N ILE A 9 -18.29 -12.95 5.54
CA ILE A 9 -17.07 -12.41 6.16
C ILE A 9 -17.41 -11.01 6.72
N PRO A 10 -17.18 -10.73 8.01
CA PRO A 10 -17.55 -9.45 8.62
C PRO A 10 -16.50 -8.38 8.28
N LEU A 11 -16.55 -7.91 7.04
CA LEU A 11 -15.66 -6.89 6.52
C LEU A 11 -15.97 -5.51 7.12
N SER A 12 -14.98 -4.61 7.12
CA SER A 12 -15.05 -3.30 7.79
C SER A 12 -15.97 -2.28 7.09
N GLY A 13 -16.38 -2.54 5.86
CA GLY A 13 -17.27 -1.68 5.08
C GLY A 13 -16.56 -0.51 4.41
N VAL A 14 -15.24 -0.58 4.22
CA VAL A 14 -14.44 0.46 3.54
C VAL A 14 -13.83 -0.05 2.25
N TRP A 15 -13.45 0.87 1.38
CA TRP A 15 -12.74 0.58 0.14
C TRP A 15 -11.26 0.86 0.33
N ARG A 16 -10.49 -0.21 0.46
CA ARG A 16 -9.03 -0.15 0.53
C ARG A 16 -8.44 -0.42 -0.84
N ALA A 17 -7.55 0.45 -1.28
CA ALA A 17 -6.63 0.17 -2.37
C ALA A 17 -5.19 0.13 -1.85
N THR A 18 -4.42 -0.87 -2.25
CA THR A 18 -2.96 -0.84 -2.10
C THR A 18 -2.29 -0.75 -3.45
N VAL A 19 -1.23 0.07 -3.52
CA VAL A 19 -0.45 0.30 -4.73
C VAL A 19 0.99 -0.02 -4.42
N SER A 20 1.55 -1.07 -5.02
CA SER A 20 2.96 -1.43 -4.87
C SER A 20 3.74 -1.02 -6.11
N ALA A 21 5.00 -0.63 -5.91
CA ALA A 21 5.91 -0.31 -7.01
C ALA A 21 7.37 -0.64 -6.64
N ARG A 22 8.15 -0.95 -7.67
CA ARG A 22 9.60 -0.94 -7.62
C ARG A 22 10.14 0.44 -8.01
N ARG A 23 11.32 0.75 -7.50
CA ARG A 23 12.11 1.91 -7.93
C ARG A 23 12.59 1.74 -9.37
N LYS A 24 12.88 2.85 -10.04
CA LYS A 24 13.62 2.83 -11.31
C LYS A 24 15.02 2.23 -11.13
N GLU A 25 15.51 1.61 -12.19
CA GLU A 25 16.90 1.17 -12.26
C GLU A 25 17.86 2.33 -12.00
N GLY A 26 18.92 2.07 -11.25
CA GLY A 26 19.93 3.07 -10.89
C GLY A 26 19.60 3.91 -9.64
N LEU A 27 18.40 3.80 -9.06
CA LEU A 27 18.08 4.45 -7.78
C LEU A 27 18.35 3.53 -6.58
N THR A 28 18.76 4.12 -5.46
CA THR A 28 18.82 3.39 -4.17
C THR A 28 17.44 3.37 -3.51
N LYS A 29 17.23 2.50 -2.50
CA LYS A 29 15.93 2.39 -1.81
C LYS A 29 15.69 3.62 -0.96
N GLU A 30 16.76 4.22 -0.44
CA GLU A 30 16.75 5.45 0.33
C GLU A 30 16.36 6.64 -0.54
N GLU A 31 16.89 6.72 -1.76
CA GLU A 31 16.51 7.78 -2.70
C GLU A 31 15.06 7.61 -3.17
N PHE A 32 14.65 6.39 -3.50
CA PHE A 32 13.24 6.07 -3.78
C PHE A 32 12.36 6.49 -2.61
N SER A 33 12.69 6.09 -1.38
CA SER A 33 11.93 6.37 -0.17
C SER A 33 11.78 7.88 0.08
N ARG A 34 12.84 8.67 -0.12
CA ARG A 34 12.79 10.13 -0.02
C ARG A 34 11.87 10.76 -1.06
N ARG A 35 11.90 10.28 -2.31
CA ARG A 35 11.03 10.75 -3.39
C ARG A 35 9.58 10.36 -3.13
N PHE A 36 9.36 9.12 -2.72
CA PHE A 36 8.05 8.60 -2.36
C PHE A 36 7.44 9.37 -1.19
N ALA A 37 8.21 9.73 -0.15
CA ALA A 37 7.71 10.59 0.93
C ALA A 37 7.24 11.98 0.44
N ARG A 38 7.90 12.53 -0.60
CA ARG A 38 7.44 13.78 -1.23
C ARG A 38 6.19 13.58 -2.06
N HIS A 39 6.11 12.47 -2.79
CA HIS A 39 4.92 12.08 -3.53
C HIS A 39 3.67 12.09 -2.64
N GLY A 40 3.79 11.58 -1.40
CA GLY A 40 2.68 11.59 -0.44
C GLY A 40 2.17 12.98 -0.07
N LYS A 41 3.04 14.00 -0.07
CA LYS A 41 2.63 15.39 0.16
C LYS A 41 1.83 15.97 -1.00
N LEU A 42 2.09 15.50 -2.22
CA LEU A 42 1.34 15.89 -3.42
C LEU A 42 0.00 15.15 -3.49
N ALA A 43 -0.02 13.85 -3.17
CA ALA A 43 -1.21 13.01 -3.22
C ALA A 43 -2.21 13.35 -2.11
N GLY A 44 -1.74 13.66 -0.89
CA GLY A 44 -2.58 13.89 0.29
C GLY A 44 -3.75 14.87 0.07
N PRO A 45 -3.53 16.06 -0.49
CA PRO A 45 -4.62 17.00 -0.80
C PRO A 45 -5.67 16.43 -1.76
N VAL A 46 -5.27 15.63 -2.75
CA VAL A 46 -6.20 15.01 -3.71
C VAL A 46 -6.99 13.88 -3.05
N VAL A 47 -6.35 13.10 -2.16
CA VAL A 47 -7.05 12.09 -1.35
C VAL A 47 -8.14 12.74 -0.49
N VAL A 48 -7.82 13.82 0.22
CA VAL A 48 -8.79 14.55 1.05
C VAL A 48 -9.91 15.16 0.22
N LYS A 49 -9.59 15.72 -0.96
CA LYS A 49 -10.57 16.28 -1.91
C LYS A 49 -11.67 15.28 -2.29
N HIS A 50 -11.32 13.99 -2.38
CA HIS A 50 -12.24 12.91 -2.76
C HIS A 50 -12.68 12.07 -1.55
N ASN A 51 -12.79 12.67 -0.36
CA ASN A 51 -13.29 12.02 0.86
C ASN A 51 -12.46 10.82 1.35
N GLY A 52 -11.16 10.77 1.04
CA GLY A 52 -10.28 9.72 1.54
C GLY A 52 -10.16 9.75 3.06
N ILE A 53 -10.31 8.59 3.68
CA ILE A 53 -10.21 8.37 5.13
C ILE A 53 -8.73 8.30 5.56
N SER A 54 -7.90 7.62 4.76
CA SER A 54 -6.50 7.40 5.09
C SER A 54 -5.62 7.27 3.85
N TYR A 55 -4.40 7.77 3.97
CA TYR A 55 -3.30 7.61 3.00
C TYR A 55 -2.02 7.28 3.76
N LEU A 56 -1.52 6.06 3.59
CA LEU A 56 -0.33 5.57 4.28
C LEU A 56 0.73 5.12 3.29
N GLN A 57 1.99 5.38 3.64
CA GLN A 57 3.14 4.96 2.85
C GLN A 57 3.97 3.96 3.67
N HIS A 58 4.15 2.77 3.14
CA HIS A 58 5.06 1.77 3.66
C HIS A 58 6.35 1.84 2.85
N HIS A 59 7.43 2.24 3.51
CA HIS A 59 8.76 2.41 2.91
C HIS A 59 9.58 1.15 3.13
N LEU A 60 9.84 0.38 2.08
CA LEU A 60 10.56 -0.89 2.16
C LEU A 60 12.05 -0.65 1.95
N THR A 61 12.76 -0.36 3.04
CA THR A 61 14.23 -0.12 3.01
C THR A 61 15.00 -1.37 3.38
N ASP A 62 16.25 -1.47 2.90
CA ASP A 62 17.11 -2.61 3.21
C ASP A 62 17.48 -2.67 4.70
N THR A 63 17.50 -1.53 5.39
CA THR A 63 17.75 -1.46 6.84
C THR A 63 16.68 -2.21 7.63
N LEU A 64 15.40 -1.98 7.34
CA LEU A 64 14.29 -2.64 8.05
C LEU A 64 14.21 -4.13 7.70
N ALA A 65 14.41 -4.49 6.42
CA ALA A 65 14.39 -5.87 5.97
C ALA A 65 15.54 -6.69 6.58
N THR A 66 16.75 -6.11 6.64
CA THR A 66 17.93 -6.76 7.26
C THR A 66 17.68 -6.99 8.74
N LYS A 67 17.24 -5.96 9.47
CA LYS A 67 16.92 -6.09 10.90
C LYS A 67 15.87 -7.16 11.16
N PHE A 68 14.80 -7.22 10.36
CA PHE A 68 13.79 -8.28 10.51
C PHE A 68 14.37 -9.69 10.32
N LYS A 69 15.24 -9.90 9.32
CA LYS A 69 15.91 -11.19 9.10
C LYS A 69 16.86 -11.54 10.24
N GLU A 70 17.56 -10.57 10.82
CA GLU A 70 18.42 -10.77 11.98
C GLU A 70 17.63 -11.26 13.20
N GLU A 71 16.49 -10.61 13.50
CA GLU A 71 15.60 -11.00 14.59
C GLU A 71 14.98 -12.40 14.41
N LEU A 72 14.70 -12.80 13.16
CA LEU A 72 14.26 -14.17 12.84
C LEU A 72 15.37 -15.21 13.05
N GLY A 73 16.64 -14.81 12.92
CA GLY A 73 17.79 -15.70 12.98
C GLY A 73 17.91 -16.64 11.77
N PRO A 74 19.04 -17.38 11.67
CA PRO A 74 19.41 -18.12 10.46
C PRO A 74 18.51 -19.32 10.15
N GLN A 75 17.78 -19.85 11.14
CA GLN A 75 16.91 -21.01 10.96
C GLN A 75 15.57 -20.61 10.33
N LEU A 76 15.00 -19.46 10.72
CA LEU A 76 13.69 -19.03 10.25
C LEU A 76 13.79 -18.11 9.03
N ALA A 77 14.79 -17.22 8.96
CA ALA A 77 14.90 -16.22 7.90
C ALA A 77 14.76 -16.77 6.46
N PRO A 78 15.29 -17.97 6.10
CA PRO A 78 15.13 -18.52 4.76
C PRO A 78 13.68 -18.85 4.37
N HIS A 79 12.78 -19.03 5.34
CA HIS A 79 11.37 -19.34 5.10
C HIS A 79 10.50 -18.10 4.86
N PHE A 80 11.05 -16.90 5.03
CA PHE A 80 10.32 -15.63 4.89
C PHE A 80 10.99 -14.73 3.83
N PRO A 81 10.76 -15.01 2.53
CA PRO A 81 11.30 -14.17 1.46
C PRO A 81 10.72 -12.74 1.57
N ILE A 82 11.60 -11.75 1.43
CA ILE A 82 11.20 -10.34 1.39
C ILE A 82 10.84 -9.98 -0.04
N ALA A 83 9.72 -9.30 -0.22
CA ALA A 83 9.27 -8.88 -1.54
C ALA A 83 10.24 -7.89 -2.18
N GLU A 84 10.53 -8.09 -3.47
CA GLU A 84 11.33 -7.19 -4.29
C GLU A 84 10.50 -6.01 -4.79
N ILE A 85 9.98 -5.23 -3.85
CA ILE A 85 9.25 -3.97 -4.04
C ILE A 85 9.81 -2.91 -3.08
N ASP A 86 9.66 -1.64 -3.42
CA ASP A 86 10.33 -0.55 -2.71
C ASP A 86 9.35 0.36 -1.96
N GLY A 87 8.10 0.42 -2.42
CA GLY A 87 7.04 1.20 -1.78
C GLY A 87 5.67 0.56 -1.90
N ILE A 88 4.88 0.68 -0.85
CA ILE A 88 3.44 0.40 -0.89
C ILE A 88 2.70 1.63 -0.40
N THR A 89 1.72 2.08 -1.17
CA THR A 89 0.71 3.03 -0.73
C THR A 89 -0.52 2.26 -0.27
N THR A 90 -1.16 2.68 0.82
CA THR A 90 -2.49 2.23 1.23
C THR A 90 -3.44 3.42 1.26
N LEU A 91 -4.51 3.34 0.49
CA LEU A 91 -5.58 4.31 0.36
C LEU A 91 -6.86 3.71 0.95
N ILE A 92 -7.56 4.44 1.80
CA ILE A 92 -8.84 4.00 2.37
C ILE A 92 -9.90 5.06 2.05
N PHE A 93 -11.02 4.64 1.47
CA PHE A 93 -12.14 5.48 1.09
C PHE A 93 -13.47 4.89 1.59
N PRO A 94 -14.50 5.72 1.79
CA PRO A 94 -15.80 5.25 2.25
C PRO A 94 -16.58 4.52 1.15
N THR A 95 -16.38 4.86 -0.13
CA THR A 95 -17.08 4.24 -1.25
C THR A 95 -16.17 3.98 -2.45
N ALA A 96 -16.54 3.02 -3.30
CA ALA A 96 -15.87 2.79 -4.58
C ALA A 96 -15.89 4.02 -5.48
N LYS A 97 -16.95 4.85 -5.41
CA LYS A 97 -17.09 6.06 -6.22
C LYS A 97 -16.06 7.10 -5.82
N ASP A 98 -15.84 7.28 -4.52
CA ASP A 98 -14.83 8.21 -3.99
C ASP A 98 -13.42 7.75 -4.38
N LEU A 99 -13.13 6.45 -4.23
CA LEU A 99 -11.85 5.86 -4.68
C LEU A 99 -11.63 6.06 -6.19
N ALA A 100 -12.64 5.79 -7.01
CA ALA A 100 -12.55 5.99 -8.46
C ALA A 100 -12.38 7.47 -8.83
N ALA A 101 -13.04 8.38 -8.11
CA ALA A 101 -12.93 9.82 -8.33
C ALA A 101 -11.51 10.34 -8.05
N PHE A 102 -10.82 9.79 -7.04
CA PHE A 102 -9.41 10.06 -6.79
C PHE A 102 -8.52 9.70 -8.00
N PHE A 103 -8.67 8.49 -8.56
CA PHE A 103 -7.88 8.06 -9.72
C PHE A 103 -8.25 8.79 -11.01
N ALA A 104 -9.48 9.25 -11.14
CA ALA A 104 -9.95 10.02 -12.28
C ALA A 104 -9.63 11.52 -12.19
N ASP A 105 -9.07 12.01 -11.07
CA ASP A 105 -8.75 13.42 -10.90
C ASP A 105 -7.68 13.85 -11.93
N PRO A 106 -7.85 14.98 -12.65
CA PRO A 106 -6.84 15.47 -13.56
C PRO A 106 -5.45 15.65 -12.90
N ALA A 107 -5.41 16.10 -11.64
CA ALA A 107 -4.17 16.23 -10.88
C ALA A 107 -3.49 14.88 -10.64
N HIS A 108 -4.25 13.79 -10.59
CA HIS A 108 -3.69 12.44 -10.50
C HIS A 108 -2.87 12.10 -11.76
N ASN A 109 -3.43 12.33 -12.94
CA ASN A 109 -2.74 12.01 -14.18
C ASN A 109 -1.61 12.99 -14.52
N GLU A 110 -1.83 14.29 -14.33
CA GLU A 110 -0.87 15.31 -14.76
C GLU A 110 0.30 15.47 -13.79
N SER A 111 0.06 15.36 -12.49
CA SER A 111 1.08 15.63 -11.47
C SER A 111 1.55 14.36 -10.75
N LEU A 112 0.63 13.51 -10.30
CA LEU A 112 1.01 12.34 -9.49
C LEU A 112 1.69 11.26 -10.34
N ASN A 113 1.12 10.91 -11.50
CA ASN A 113 1.73 9.92 -12.39
C ASN A 113 3.05 10.43 -12.99
N ALA A 114 3.15 11.72 -13.30
CA ALA A 114 4.39 12.33 -13.76
C ALA A 114 5.49 12.26 -12.69
N ASP A 115 5.16 12.59 -11.44
CA ASP A 115 6.09 12.48 -10.31
C ASP A 115 6.53 11.03 -10.06
N VAL A 116 5.59 10.07 -10.08
CA VAL A 116 5.91 8.63 -9.95
C VAL A 116 6.86 8.16 -11.05
N ALA A 117 6.66 8.60 -12.29
CA ALA A 117 7.52 8.23 -13.40
C ALA A 117 8.98 8.67 -13.22
N GLU A 118 9.29 9.65 -12.36
CA GLU A 118 10.65 10.08 -12.08
C GLU A 118 11.42 9.14 -11.14
N PHE A 119 10.73 8.27 -10.39
CA PHE A 119 11.39 7.45 -9.37
C PHE A 119 10.95 6.00 -9.29
N ALA A 120 9.79 5.65 -9.84
CA ALA A 120 9.29 4.28 -9.87
C ALA A 120 9.36 3.69 -11.28
N ASP A 121 9.59 2.38 -11.35
CA ASP A 121 9.34 1.60 -12.55
C ASP A 121 7.82 1.48 -12.74
N VAL A 122 7.26 2.31 -13.62
CA VAL A 122 5.82 2.35 -13.88
C VAL A 122 5.25 1.02 -14.37
N THR A 123 6.08 0.15 -14.96
CA THR A 123 5.65 -1.19 -15.40
C THR A 123 5.51 -2.19 -14.26
N SER A 124 6.06 -1.86 -13.09
CA SER A 124 5.97 -2.66 -11.87
C SER A 124 4.76 -2.32 -11.00
N VAL A 125 4.02 -1.26 -11.34
CA VAL A 125 2.91 -0.77 -10.51
C VAL A 125 1.77 -1.78 -10.51
N GLN A 126 1.38 -2.22 -9.32
CA GLN A 126 0.28 -3.15 -9.13
C GLN A 126 -0.73 -2.61 -8.13
N PHE A 127 -2.01 -2.82 -8.43
CA PHE A 127 -3.13 -2.43 -7.60
C PHE A 127 -3.80 -3.66 -6.99
N SER A 128 -4.11 -3.59 -5.70
CA SER A 128 -5.09 -4.45 -5.05
C SER A 128 -6.23 -3.57 -4.53
N VAL A 129 -7.47 -4.02 -4.69
CA VAL A 129 -8.66 -3.33 -4.19
C VAL A 129 -9.53 -4.33 -3.44
N GLY A 130 -9.96 -3.98 -2.23
CA GLY A 130 -10.80 -4.83 -1.39
C GLY A 130 -11.22 -4.15 -0.09
N ASP A 131 -11.64 -4.95 0.87
CA ASP A 131 -12.01 -4.55 2.22
C ASP A 131 -11.25 -5.42 3.22
N GLU A 132 -11.17 -5.01 4.48
CA GLU A 132 -10.47 -5.74 5.53
C GLU A 132 -11.43 -6.43 6.49
N LEU A 133 -11.00 -7.62 6.93
CA LEU A 133 -11.47 -8.27 8.14
C LEU A 133 -10.47 -7.96 9.26
N ALA A 134 -10.92 -7.23 10.28
CA ALA A 134 -10.12 -7.02 11.48
C ALA A 134 -10.12 -8.30 12.34
N VAL A 135 -9.02 -9.07 12.29
CA VAL A 135 -8.82 -10.25 13.14
C VAL A 135 -8.23 -9.86 14.51
N VAL A 136 -7.29 -8.91 14.50
CA VAL A 136 -6.69 -8.30 15.69
C VAL A 136 -6.66 -6.79 15.48
N GLU A 137 -7.20 -6.03 16.43
CA GLU A 137 -7.15 -4.57 16.42
C GLU A 137 -6.91 -4.03 17.83
N GLY A 138 -6.09 -2.99 17.96
CA GLY A 138 -5.76 -2.40 19.26
C GLY A 138 -5.12 -3.40 20.25
N GLY A 139 -4.40 -4.41 19.73
CA GLY A 139 -3.78 -5.47 20.54
C GLY A 139 -4.77 -6.53 21.07
N LYS A 140 -6.01 -6.57 20.56
CA LYS A 140 -7.05 -7.52 20.98
C LYS A 140 -7.49 -8.40 19.83
N LEU A 141 -7.65 -9.69 20.11
CA LEU A 141 -8.27 -10.65 19.20
C LEU A 141 -9.78 -10.35 19.08
N LEU A 142 -10.29 -10.28 17.86
CA LEU A 142 -11.69 -9.98 17.55
C LEU A 142 -12.46 -11.19 17.00
N LEU A 143 -11.76 -12.27 16.63
CA LEU A 143 -12.32 -13.53 16.15
C LEU A 143 -12.02 -14.69 17.09
#